data_AF-A0AAU4Y3J1-F1
#
_entry.id   AF-A0AAU4Y3J1-F1
#
_cell.length_a   1.000
_cell.length_b   1.000
_cell.length_c   1.000
_cell.angle_alpha   90.00
_cell.angle_beta   90.00
_cell.angle_gamma   90.00
#
_symmetry.space_group_name_H-M   'P 1'
#
loop_
_entity.id
_entity.type
_entity.pdbx_description
1 polymer ?
#
loop_
_entity_poly.entity_id
_entity_poly.type
_entity_poly.pdbx_seq_one_letter_code
_entity_poly.pdbx_strand_id
1 'polypeptide(L)'
;MNGSGEQMDREDFGFEERMRELLAEDAYTIRPSAAPYPAIRRRGLAERRRRVAVTGAALLTLAAVPVGAYAVAGGNGGRSADTAAPKPSVGAPHGTGGTASGSPSAPAVTPGGTASGPARPATDGQLLDGITFAQASDGLKECLNAEGGPPGSLADLGKPEDYRIILAIRSTGDTNDSGDGVYVAAVKDRTAGRWVVCSVKGGVASGISTGSIDDDAPGRKPVVVDSNGEQLYRQSSVGKGNWKLPFRWGVIGAVETSVARVTVSYGDDAPVTATLDHGWFAAAGMLNQQVTLAPHVKGYDALGKLVYDSDEDTTYRRTLS
;
A
#
# COMPACT_ATOMS: atom_id res chain seq x y z
N MET A 1 -10.03 18.75 73.33
CA MET A 1 -9.94 17.74 72.26
C MET A 1 -9.25 18.40 71.08
N ASN A 2 -7.99 18.04 70.81
CA ASN A 2 -7.26 18.30 69.56
C ASN A 2 -5.90 17.60 69.69
N GLY A 3 -5.68 16.52 68.92
CA GLY A 3 -4.44 15.74 69.03
C GLY A 3 -4.40 14.53 68.10
N SER A 4 -4.83 14.66 66.85
CA SER A 4 -4.85 13.54 65.90
C SER A 4 -4.52 13.92 64.45
N GLY A 5 -4.02 15.14 64.20
CA GLY A 5 -3.75 15.65 62.84
C GLY A 5 -2.27 15.70 62.42
N GLU A 6 -1.33 15.85 63.35
CA GLU A 6 0.09 16.07 63.03
C GLU A 6 0.96 14.82 62.95
N GLN A 7 0.44 13.64 63.30
CA GLN A 7 1.20 12.39 63.23
C GLN A 7 1.14 11.71 61.85
N MET A 8 0.09 11.96 61.06
CA MET A 8 -0.15 11.24 59.81
C MET A 8 0.70 11.80 58.64
N ASP A 9 0.94 13.12 58.60
CA ASP A 9 1.77 13.73 57.56
C ASP A 9 3.26 13.34 57.68
N ARG A 10 3.75 13.04 58.89
CA ARG A 10 5.18 12.74 59.12
C ARG A 10 5.57 11.32 58.67
N GLU A 11 4.61 10.40 58.63
CA GLU A 11 4.83 9.03 58.18
C GLU A 11 4.82 8.91 56.65
N ASP A 12 4.01 9.73 55.97
CA ASP A 12 3.86 9.72 54.51
C ASP A 12 5.11 10.30 53.80
N PHE A 13 5.64 11.43 54.32
CA PHE A 13 6.92 11.99 53.84
C PHE A 13 8.10 11.01 54.04
N GLY A 14 8.09 10.21 55.11
CA GLY A 14 9.14 9.22 55.37
C GLY A 14 9.02 7.96 54.53
N PHE A 15 7.86 7.69 53.92
CA PHE A 15 7.63 6.56 53.03
C PHE A 15 8.01 6.90 51.59
N GLU A 16 7.63 8.09 51.10
CA GLU A 16 8.00 8.56 49.76
C GLU A 16 9.52 8.70 49.60
N GLU A 17 10.21 9.23 50.61
CA GLU A 17 11.68 9.37 50.59
C GLU A 17 12.38 8.01 50.57
N ARG A 18 11.86 7.03 51.35
CA ARG A 18 12.35 5.64 51.32
C ARG A 18 12.06 4.94 49.99
N MET A 19 10.94 5.25 49.34
CA MET A 19 10.63 4.69 48.03
C MET A 19 11.51 5.30 46.92
N ARG A 20 11.84 6.60 47.02
CA ARG A 20 12.83 7.24 46.14
C ARG A 20 14.24 6.67 46.32
N GLU A 21 14.66 6.39 47.55
CA GLU A 21 15.95 5.78 47.84
C GLU A 21 16.05 4.35 47.28
N LEU A 22 15.02 3.52 47.48
CA LEU A 22 14.96 2.16 46.94
C LEU A 22 14.93 2.12 45.40
N LEU A 23 14.29 3.09 44.75
CA LEU A 23 14.30 3.19 43.28
C LEU A 23 15.62 3.75 42.71
N ALA A 24 16.34 4.57 43.48
CA ALA A 24 17.63 5.12 43.08
C ALA A 24 18.78 4.11 43.23
N GLU A 25 18.72 3.21 44.23
CA GLU A 25 19.73 2.16 44.41
C GLU A 25 19.64 1.03 43.38
N ASP A 26 18.45 0.75 42.81
CA ASP A 26 18.28 -0.33 41.81
C ASP A 26 18.54 0.11 40.35
N ALA A 27 18.78 1.41 40.13
CA ALA A 27 19.09 1.94 38.80
C ALA A 27 20.57 1.75 38.40
N TYR A 28 21.47 1.47 39.36
CA TYR A 28 22.90 1.30 39.11
C TYR A 28 23.37 -0.16 39.00
N THR A 29 22.52 -1.12 39.35
CA THR A 29 22.78 -2.57 39.27
C THR A 29 22.45 -3.15 37.90
N ILE A 30 21.58 -2.51 37.11
CA ILE A 30 21.30 -2.92 35.73
C ILE A 30 22.35 -2.31 34.80
N ARG A 31 23.47 -3.02 34.61
CA ARG A 31 24.33 -2.80 33.43
C ARG A 31 23.70 -3.56 32.26
N PRO A 32 23.01 -2.89 31.30
CA PRO A 32 22.60 -3.57 30.09
C PRO A 32 23.84 -4.14 29.40
N SER A 33 23.86 -5.45 29.21
CA SER A 33 24.93 -6.11 28.47
C SER A 33 25.04 -5.44 27.09
N ALA A 34 26.26 -5.06 26.69
CA ALA A 34 26.47 -4.39 25.41
C ALA A 34 25.85 -5.21 24.28
N ALA A 35 24.90 -4.60 23.54
CA ALA A 35 24.25 -5.26 22.43
C ALA A 35 25.32 -5.83 21.46
N PRO A 36 25.20 -7.08 20.99
CA PRO A 36 26.25 -7.76 20.24
C PRO A 36 26.25 -7.30 18.77
N TYR A 37 26.33 -5.99 18.55
CA TYR A 37 26.54 -5.33 17.28
C TYR A 37 27.61 -6.00 16.39
N PRO A 38 28.78 -6.42 16.91
CA PRO A 38 29.76 -7.12 16.07
C PRO A 38 29.27 -8.49 15.57
N ALA A 39 28.45 -9.21 16.35
CA ALA A 39 27.88 -10.48 15.92
C ALA A 39 26.79 -10.29 14.85
N ILE A 40 25.93 -9.27 15.03
CA ILE A 40 24.90 -8.87 14.05
C ILE A 40 25.56 -8.46 12.72
N ARG A 41 26.64 -7.67 12.78
CA ARG A 41 27.39 -7.25 11.59
C ARG A 41 28.02 -8.43 10.84
N ARG A 42 28.60 -9.40 11.56
CA ARG A 42 29.19 -10.60 10.95
C ARG A 42 28.13 -11.47 10.28
N ARG A 43 26.97 -11.63 10.90
CA ARG A 43 25.84 -12.36 10.32
C ARG A 43 25.32 -11.68 9.06
N GLY A 44 25.12 -10.36 9.09
CA GLY A 44 24.69 -9.58 7.93
C GLY A 44 25.68 -9.61 6.76
N LEU A 45 27.00 -9.60 7.03
CA LEU A 45 28.01 -9.75 5.98
C LEU A 45 28.08 -11.17 5.40
N ALA A 46 27.89 -12.20 6.22
CA ALA A 46 27.83 -13.59 5.77
C ALA A 46 26.59 -13.84 4.89
N GLU A 47 25.44 -13.28 5.26
CA GLU A 47 24.20 -13.35 4.48
C GLU A 47 24.36 -12.66 3.11
N ARG A 48 24.97 -11.47 3.07
CA ARG A 48 25.25 -10.75 1.81
C ARG A 48 26.18 -11.54 0.89
N ARG A 49 27.21 -12.18 1.43
CA ARG A 49 28.12 -13.05 0.64
C ARG A 49 27.41 -14.30 0.10
N ARG A 50 26.50 -14.91 0.87
CA ARG A 50 25.68 -16.03 0.39
C ARG A 50 24.76 -15.63 -0.76
N ARG A 51 24.14 -14.44 -0.69
CA ARG A 51 23.24 -13.95 -1.75
C ARG A 51 23.99 -13.66 -3.06
N VAL A 52 25.22 -13.12 -2.99
CA VAL A 52 26.04 -12.86 -4.18
C VAL A 52 26.54 -14.16 -4.84
N ALA A 53 26.79 -15.22 -4.08
CA ALA A 53 27.22 -16.50 -4.64
C ALA A 53 26.11 -17.23 -5.42
N VAL A 54 24.83 -17.02 -5.07
CA VAL A 54 23.68 -17.66 -5.72
C VAL A 54 23.34 -17.02 -7.08
N THR A 55 23.74 -15.77 -7.31
CA THR A 55 23.46 -15.04 -8.57
C THR A 55 24.54 -15.22 -9.66
N GLY A 56 25.64 -15.92 -9.38
CA GLY A 56 26.78 -16.06 -10.30
C GLY A 56 26.72 -17.22 -11.30
N ALA A 57 25.68 -18.07 -11.26
CA ALA A 57 25.64 -19.33 -12.02
C ALA A 57 24.81 -19.30 -13.33
N ALA A 58 24.27 -18.15 -13.75
CA ALA A 58 23.25 -18.10 -14.82
C ALA A 58 23.66 -17.38 -16.13
N LEU A 59 24.94 -17.13 -16.40
CA LEU A 59 25.38 -16.46 -17.65
C LEU A 59 26.53 -17.18 -18.37
N LEU A 60 26.35 -18.45 -18.71
CA LEU A 60 27.19 -19.12 -19.71
C LEU A 60 26.35 -20.07 -20.55
N THR A 61 25.76 -19.60 -21.64
CA THR A 61 25.43 -20.42 -22.84
C THR A 61 24.79 -19.55 -23.94
N LEU A 62 25.59 -19.06 -24.88
CA LEU A 62 25.18 -18.87 -26.29
C LEU A 62 26.36 -18.39 -27.14
N ALA A 63 27.17 -19.34 -27.61
CA ALA A 63 28.04 -19.15 -28.77
C ALA A 63 28.43 -20.53 -29.34
N ALA A 64 27.64 -21.03 -30.29
CA ALA A 64 28.07 -22.06 -31.24
C ALA A 64 27.10 -22.09 -32.44
N VAL A 65 27.49 -21.45 -33.54
CA VAL A 65 26.90 -21.66 -34.87
C VAL A 65 27.72 -22.75 -35.57
N PRO A 66 27.10 -23.77 -36.19
CA PRO A 66 27.73 -24.51 -37.26
C PRO A 66 27.15 -24.11 -38.62
N VAL A 67 28.09 -23.72 -39.50
CA VAL A 67 27.95 -23.51 -40.94
C VAL A 67 27.93 -24.86 -41.66
N GLY A 68 27.14 -24.99 -42.73
CA GLY A 68 27.24 -26.04 -43.76
C GLY A 68 25.87 -26.38 -44.38
N ALA A 69 25.44 -25.86 -45.53
CA ALA A 69 25.93 -25.92 -46.92
C ALA A 69 25.28 -27.06 -47.75
N TYR A 70 25.01 -26.72 -49.03
CA TYR A 70 24.49 -27.49 -50.18
C TYR A 70 22.95 -27.61 -50.32
N ALA A 71 22.31 -27.40 -51.49
CA ALA A 71 22.73 -26.88 -52.80
C ALA A 71 21.50 -26.79 -53.76
N VAL A 72 21.53 -25.78 -54.64
CA VAL A 72 21.15 -25.81 -56.07
C VAL A 72 19.67 -25.97 -56.47
N ALA A 73 19.09 -24.93 -57.10
CA ALA A 73 18.79 -24.91 -58.55
C ALA A 73 17.97 -23.68 -59.00
N GLY A 74 18.48 -22.96 -60.00
CA GLY A 74 17.75 -22.15 -61.00
C GLY A 74 17.28 -20.76 -60.54
N GLY A 75 17.53 -19.65 -61.24
CA GLY A 75 18.06 -19.41 -62.58
C GLY A 75 17.48 -18.07 -63.09
N ASN A 76 18.32 -17.26 -63.75
CA ASN A 76 18.02 -15.98 -64.44
C ASN A 76 17.51 -14.81 -63.58
N GLY A 77 17.99 -13.57 -63.70
CA GLY A 77 18.42 -12.86 -64.90
C GLY A 77 17.58 -11.57 -64.94
N GLY A 78 18.23 -10.41 -64.79
CA GLY A 78 17.54 -9.18 -64.39
C GLY A 78 16.78 -8.38 -65.47
N ARG A 79 16.40 -7.17 -65.03
CA ARG A 79 15.98 -5.93 -65.73
C ARG A 79 14.48 -5.61 -65.86
N SER A 80 14.20 -4.40 -65.38
CA SER A 80 13.20 -3.39 -65.81
C SER A 80 11.77 -3.38 -65.27
N ALA A 81 11.36 -2.14 -65.02
CA ALA A 81 10.09 -1.56 -64.58
C ALA A 81 8.81 -2.16 -65.20
N ASP A 82 7.69 -2.16 -64.48
CA ASP A 82 6.71 -1.07 -64.50
C ASP A 82 5.54 -1.26 -63.52
N THR A 83 4.98 -0.12 -63.11
CA THR A 83 3.64 0.19 -62.57
C THR A 83 2.57 -0.91 -62.40
N ALA A 84 1.91 -0.94 -61.21
CA ALA A 84 0.45 -0.75 -61.03
C ALA A 84 -0.03 -1.09 -59.60
N ALA A 85 -0.76 -0.16 -58.99
CA ALA A 85 -1.49 -0.33 -57.72
C ALA A 85 -2.85 -1.01 -57.93
N PRO A 86 -3.41 -1.75 -56.94
CA PRO A 86 -4.83 -2.05 -56.89
C PRO A 86 -5.58 -1.11 -55.92
N LYS A 87 -6.64 -0.49 -56.44
CA LYS A 87 -7.67 0.29 -55.72
C LYS A 87 -8.57 -0.60 -54.83
N PRO A 88 -9.25 0.00 -53.83
CA PRO A 88 -10.21 -0.69 -52.97
C PRO A 88 -11.60 -0.78 -53.62
N SER A 89 -12.30 -1.89 -53.39
CA SER A 89 -13.70 -2.06 -53.81
C SER A 89 -14.66 -1.62 -52.71
N VAL A 90 -15.49 -0.64 -53.05
CA VAL A 90 -16.66 -0.15 -52.33
C VAL A 90 -17.86 -1.05 -52.65
N GLY A 91 -18.69 -1.33 -51.64
CA GLY A 91 -20.05 -1.84 -51.80
C GLY A 91 -20.96 -1.26 -50.71
N ALA A 92 -21.95 -0.49 -51.11
CA ALA A 92 -23.07 0.04 -50.31
C ALA A 92 -24.35 -0.11 -51.17
N PRO A 93 -25.55 0.28 -50.67
CA PRO A 93 -26.27 -0.17 -49.48
C PRO A 93 -27.68 -0.70 -49.86
N HIS A 94 -28.32 -1.52 -49.03
CA HIS A 94 -29.78 -1.71 -49.08
C HIS A 94 -30.36 -1.59 -47.67
N GLY A 95 -31.20 -0.58 -47.48
CA GLY A 95 -32.03 -0.40 -46.30
C GLY A 95 -33.47 -0.76 -46.61
N THR A 96 -34.16 -1.36 -45.66
CA THR A 96 -35.59 -1.16 -45.41
C THR A 96 -35.82 -1.27 -43.92
N GLY A 97 -36.53 -0.28 -43.38
CA GLY A 97 -36.64 0.01 -41.96
C GLY A 97 -37.47 -0.94 -41.10
N GLY A 98 -37.37 -0.69 -39.81
CA GLY A 98 -38.17 -1.28 -38.75
C GLY A 98 -37.75 -0.63 -37.42
N THR A 99 -38.49 0.41 -37.03
CA THR A 99 -38.41 1.09 -35.74
C THR A 99 -38.67 0.15 -34.57
N ALA A 100 -37.71 0.03 -33.64
CA ALA A 100 -38.00 -0.33 -32.26
C ALA A 100 -36.89 0.21 -31.34
N SER A 101 -37.31 1.09 -30.43
CA SER A 101 -36.52 1.62 -29.33
C SER A 101 -36.12 0.47 -28.40
N GLY A 102 -34.81 0.22 -28.27
CA GLY A 102 -34.25 -0.82 -27.42
C GLY A 102 -33.05 -0.27 -26.68
N SER A 103 -33.25 0.01 -25.39
CA SER A 103 -32.22 0.37 -24.42
C SER A 103 -31.09 -0.67 -24.42
N PRO A 104 -29.80 -0.32 -24.50
CA PRO A 104 -28.74 -1.31 -24.29
C PRO A 104 -28.68 -1.66 -22.80
N SER A 105 -29.26 -2.81 -22.46
CA SER A 105 -29.05 -3.48 -21.19
C SER A 105 -27.55 -3.64 -20.92
N ALA A 106 -27.14 -3.20 -19.73
CA ALA A 106 -25.82 -3.47 -19.18
C ALA A 106 -25.50 -4.97 -19.23
N PRO A 107 -24.27 -5.38 -19.59
CA PRO A 107 -23.89 -6.78 -19.50
C PRO A 107 -23.92 -7.22 -18.03
N ALA A 108 -24.78 -8.20 -17.76
CA ALA A 108 -24.81 -8.92 -16.50
C ALA A 108 -23.43 -9.52 -16.23
N VAL A 109 -22.85 -9.15 -15.09
CA VAL A 109 -21.61 -9.74 -14.58
C VAL A 109 -21.88 -11.23 -14.37
N THR A 110 -21.29 -12.05 -15.23
CA THR A 110 -21.27 -13.50 -15.04
C THR A 110 -20.15 -13.81 -14.06
N PRO A 111 -20.40 -14.39 -12.87
CA PRO A 111 -19.33 -14.81 -11.97
C PRO A 111 -18.75 -16.13 -12.52
N GLY A 112 -17.62 -16.05 -13.22
CA GLY A 112 -17.06 -17.25 -13.84
C GLY A 112 -15.93 -17.01 -14.83
N GLY A 113 -14.96 -16.19 -14.45
CA GLY A 113 -13.67 -16.12 -15.13
C GLY A 113 -12.62 -15.95 -14.06
N THR A 114 -11.89 -17.03 -13.73
CA THR A 114 -10.87 -17.04 -12.69
C THR A 114 -9.70 -16.16 -13.13
N ALA A 115 -9.81 -14.85 -12.91
CA ALA A 115 -8.64 -14.00 -12.86
C ALA A 115 -7.82 -14.48 -11.65
N SER A 116 -6.65 -15.07 -11.88
CA SER A 116 -5.75 -15.59 -10.84
C SER A 116 -5.00 -14.45 -10.12
N GLY A 117 -5.73 -13.40 -9.76
CA GLY A 117 -5.16 -12.20 -9.16
C GLY A 117 -6.21 -11.43 -8.34
N PRO A 118 -5.78 -10.37 -7.66
CA PRO A 118 -6.66 -9.54 -6.85
C PRO A 118 -7.79 -8.96 -7.69
N ALA A 119 -8.91 -8.62 -7.03
CA ALA A 119 -9.95 -7.84 -7.64
C ALA A 119 -9.45 -6.43 -7.99
N ARG A 120 -9.95 -5.90 -9.12
CA ARG A 120 -9.69 -4.52 -9.55
C ARG A 120 -10.28 -3.51 -8.57
N PRO A 121 -9.68 -2.31 -8.43
CA PRO A 121 -10.29 -1.21 -7.69
C PRO A 121 -11.67 -0.83 -8.25
N ALA A 122 -12.49 -0.14 -7.45
CA ALA A 122 -13.80 0.38 -7.89
C ALA A 122 -13.67 1.34 -9.08
N THR A 123 -12.58 2.12 -9.14
CA THR A 123 -12.30 3.05 -10.23
C THR A 123 -10.81 3.06 -10.61
N ASP A 124 -10.51 3.42 -11.86
CA ASP A 124 -9.12 3.59 -12.30
C ASP A 124 -8.40 4.75 -11.58
N GLY A 125 -9.15 5.69 -10.98
CA GLY A 125 -8.59 6.82 -10.20
C GLY A 125 -7.86 6.40 -8.93
N GLN A 126 -7.99 5.14 -8.50
CA GLN A 126 -7.24 4.55 -7.40
C GLN A 126 -5.84 4.06 -7.82
N LEU A 127 -5.54 4.02 -9.12
CA LEU A 127 -4.24 3.67 -9.68
C LEU A 127 -3.55 4.92 -10.21
N LEU A 128 -2.69 5.52 -9.39
CA LEU A 128 -2.14 6.85 -9.62
C LEU A 128 -0.75 6.78 -10.28
N ASP A 129 -0.23 7.94 -10.71
CA ASP A 129 1.16 8.09 -11.17
C ASP A 129 1.57 7.19 -12.34
N GLY A 130 0.59 6.84 -13.19
CA GLY A 130 0.75 5.95 -14.34
C GLY A 130 0.92 4.47 -13.98
N ILE A 131 0.63 4.09 -12.73
CA ILE A 131 0.66 2.70 -12.30
C ILE A 131 -0.53 1.96 -12.93
N THR A 132 -0.23 0.85 -13.62
CA THR A 132 -1.27 0.02 -14.22
C THR A 132 -1.79 -1.02 -13.22
N PHE A 133 -2.99 -1.53 -13.45
CA PHE A 133 -3.54 -2.62 -12.64
C PHE A 133 -2.64 -3.87 -12.67
N ALA A 134 -2.05 -4.19 -13.83
CA ALA A 134 -1.14 -5.32 -13.96
C ALA A 134 0.10 -5.15 -13.04
N GLN A 135 0.73 -3.98 -13.09
CA GLN A 135 1.88 -3.67 -12.21
C GLN A 135 1.52 -3.74 -10.73
N ALA A 136 0.36 -3.21 -10.33
CA ALA A 136 -0.08 -3.25 -8.94
C ALA A 136 -0.43 -4.68 -8.49
N SER A 137 -1.09 -5.46 -9.36
CA SER A 137 -1.43 -6.87 -9.14
C SER A 137 -0.19 -7.75 -8.98
N ASP A 138 0.77 -7.62 -9.90
CA ASP A 138 2.02 -8.36 -9.85
C ASP A 138 2.83 -7.98 -8.61
N GLY A 139 2.90 -6.68 -8.30
CA GLY A 139 3.56 -6.19 -7.09
C GLY A 139 2.93 -6.72 -5.79
N LEU A 140 1.60 -6.77 -5.71
CA LEU A 140 0.89 -7.38 -4.58
C LEU A 140 1.19 -8.87 -4.47
N LYS A 141 1.16 -9.60 -5.59
CA LYS A 141 1.46 -11.03 -5.62
C LYS A 141 2.86 -11.34 -5.14
N GLU A 142 3.87 -10.64 -5.65
CA GLU A 142 5.26 -10.81 -5.22
C GLU A 142 5.43 -10.47 -3.74
N CYS A 143 4.77 -9.42 -3.26
CA CYS A 143 4.79 -9.02 -1.86
C CYS A 143 4.18 -10.07 -0.92
N LEU A 144 2.99 -10.59 -1.24
CA LEU A 144 2.36 -11.64 -0.44
C LEU A 144 3.19 -12.93 -0.44
N ASN A 145 3.84 -13.27 -1.56
CA ASN A 145 4.72 -14.43 -1.66
C ASN A 145 6.02 -14.26 -0.85
N ALA A 146 6.59 -13.05 -0.82
CA ALA A 146 7.86 -12.78 -0.15
C ALA A 146 7.70 -12.64 1.36
N GLU A 147 6.60 -12.05 1.82
CA GLU A 147 6.38 -11.68 3.22
C GLU A 147 5.37 -12.58 3.94
N GLY A 148 4.55 -13.34 3.19
CA GLY A 148 3.59 -14.28 3.74
C GLY A 148 4.26 -15.56 4.26
N GLY A 149 3.81 -16.01 5.43
CA GLY A 149 4.18 -17.31 5.97
C GLY A 149 3.44 -18.48 5.28
N PRO A 150 3.79 -19.73 5.63
CA PRO A 150 3.08 -20.90 5.11
C PRO A 150 1.56 -20.81 5.35
N PRO A 151 0.73 -21.36 4.45
CA PRO A 151 -0.72 -21.39 4.63
C PRO A 151 -1.14 -21.94 5.99
N GLY A 152 -2.06 -21.27 6.67
CA GLY A 152 -2.54 -21.61 8.01
C GLY A 152 -1.60 -21.23 9.16
N SER A 153 -0.46 -20.59 8.89
CA SER A 153 0.39 -20.03 9.94
C SER A 153 -0.11 -18.68 10.43
N LEU A 154 0.40 -18.20 11.57
CA LEU A 154 0.11 -16.85 12.07
C LEU A 154 0.57 -15.74 11.11
N ALA A 155 1.56 -16.03 10.27
CA ALA A 155 2.07 -15.12 9.24
C ALA A 155 1.37 -15.32 7.88
N ASP A 156 0.34 -16.17 7.80
CA ASP A 156 -0.41 -16.39 6.56
C ASP A 156 -1.19 -15.12 6.19
N LEU A 157 -0.75 -14.48 5.11
CA LEU A 157 -1.39 -13.32 4.53
C LEU A 157 -2.45 -13.72 3.49
N GLY A 158 -2.57 -15.00 3.14
CA GLY A 158 -3.46 -15.53 2.13
C GLY A 158 -2.96 -15.29 0.71
N LYS A 159 -3.88 -15.42 -0.25
CA LYS A 159 -3.57 -15.40 -1.67
C LYS A 159 -3.97 -14.08 -2.33
N PRO A 160 -3.35 -13.68 -3.45
CA PRO A 160 -3.71 -12.45 -4.14
C PRO A 160 -5.20 -12.36 -4.48
N GLU A 161 -5.85 -13.48 -4.82
CA GLU A 161 -7.27 -13.56 -5.16
C GLU A 161 -8.21 -13.22 -3.98
N ASP A 162 -7.71 -13.30 -2.74
CA ASP A 162 -8.46 -12.93 -1.55
C ASP A 162 -8.57 -11.40 -1.38
N TYR A 163 -7.80 -10.65 -2.17
CA TYR A 163 -7.64 -9.22 -2.01
C TYR A 163 -8.28 -8.43 -3.15
N ARG A 164 -8.63 -7.20 -2.82
CA ARG A 164 -8.98 -6.12 -3.76
C ARG A 164 -7.96 -5.01 -3.61
N ILE A 165 -7.37 -4.56 -4.71
CA ILE A 165 -6.51 -3.37 -4.70
C ILE A 165 -7.41 -2.13 -4.55
N ILE A 166 -7.10 -1.27 -3.58
CA ILE A 166 -7.88 -0.04 -3.32
C ILE A 166 -7.06 1.24 -3.51
N LEU A 167 -5.74 1.14 -3.60
CA LEU A 167 -4.86 2.28 -3.89
C LEU A 167 -3.52 1.78 -4.44
N ALA A 168 -2.99 2.45 -5.46
CA ALA A 168 -1.60 2.32 -5.87
C ALA A 168 -1.00 3.70 -6.16
N ILE A 169 0.12 4.04 -5.51
CA ILE A 169 0.81 5.33 -5.61
C ILE A 169 2.32 5.15 -5.71
N ARG A 170 3.04 6.11 -6.33
CA ARG A 170 4.51 6.09 -6.24
C ARG A 170 4.98 6.42 -4.83
N SER A 171 6.01 5.71 -4.37
CA SER A 171 6.77 6.15 -3.19
C SER A 171 7.59 7.38 -3.57
N THR A 172 7.57 8.43 -2.76
CA THR A 172 8.46 9.59 -2.98
C THR A 172 9.89 9.33 -2.50
N GLY A 173 10.05 8.33 -1.62
CA GLY A 173 11.29 8.06 -0.90
C GLY A 173 11.51 9.02 0.27
N ASP A 174 12.65 8.86 0.92
CA ASP A 174 13.13 9.69 2.02
C ASP A 174 14.66 9.80 1.95
N THR A 175 15.32 10.30 3.00
CA THR A 175 16.80 10.39 3.02
C THR A 175 17.53 9.05 2.90
N ASN A 176 16.84 7.94 3.12
CA ASN A 176 17.34 6.56 3.06
C ASN A 176 16.73 5.74 1.90
N ASP A 177 15.81 6.32 1.13
CA ASP A 177 15.09 5.65 0.05
C ASP A 177 15.01 6.54 -1.20
N SER A 178 15.44 6.03 -2.36
CA SER A 178 15.40 6.73 -3.63
C SER A 178 14.01 7.18 -4.05
N GLY A 179 12.94 6.50 -3.61
CA GLY A 179 11.58 6.80 -4.03
C GLY A 179 11.29 6.39 -5.47
N ASP A 180 11.93 5.33 -5.94
CA ASP A 180 11.64 4.68 -7.22
C ASP A 180 10.61 3.55 -7.08
N GLY A 181 10.07 3.36 -5.87
CA GLY A 181 9.10 2.33 -5.55
C GLY A 181 7.63 2.73 -5.76
N VAL A 182 6.77 1.77 -5.50
CA VAL A 182 5.31 1.89 -5.52
C VAL A 182 4.77 1.33 -4.21
N TYR A 183 3.78 2.01 -3.64
CA TYR A 183 2.93 1.44 -2.59
C TYR A 183 1.66 0.89 -3.22
N VAL A 184 1.32 -0.36 -2.91
CA VAL A 184 0.07 -1.01 -3.31
C VAL A 184 -0.72 -1.37 -2.05
N ALA A 185 -1.85 -0.70 -1.84
CA ALA A 185 -2.78 -1.02 -0.77
C ALA A 185 -3.88 -1.96 -1.28
N ALA A 186 -4.10 -3.05 -0.54
CA ALA A 186 -5.13 -4.01 -0.85
C ALA A 186 -5.83 -4.51 0.40
N VAL A 187 -7.10 -4.86 0.27
CA VAL A 187 -7.98 -5.25 1.38
C VAL A 187 -8.59 -6.60 1.11
N LYS A 188 -8.71 -7.44 2.15
CA LYS A 188 -9.50 -8.67 2.07
C LYS A 188 -10.98 -8.35 2.19
N ASP A 189 -11.79 -9.18 1.57
CA ASP A 189 -13.25 -9.09 1.72
C ASP A 189 -13.67 -9.22 3.20
N ARG A 190 -14.78 -8.57 3.55
CA ARG A 190 -15.10 -8.02 4.88
C ARG A 190 -15.10 -9.00 6.06
N THR A 191 -15.09 -10.31 5.87
CA THR A 191 -15.11 -11.23 7.03
C THR A 191 -13.86 -11.16 7.91
N ALA A 192 -12.78 -10.52 7.47
CA ALA A 192 -11.54 -10.40 8.25
C ALA A 192 -11.04 -8.96 8.47
N GLY A 193 -11.68 -7.93 7.88
CA GLY A 193 -11.25 -6.52 7.99
C GLY A 193 -9.76 -6.26 7.70
N ARG A 194 -9.07 -7.21 7.06
CA ARG A 194 -7.61 -7.23 6.94
C ARG A 194 -7.18 -6.44 5.73
N TRP A 195 -6.15 -5.63 5.89
CA TRP A 195 -5.54 -4.88 4.81
C TRP A 195 -4.03 -5.09 4.79
N VAL A 196 -3.43 -4.86 3.63
CA VAL A 196 -2.00 -4.85 3.40
C VAL A 196 -1.61 -3.62 2.60
N VAL A 197 -0.44 -3.06 2.88
CA VAL A 197 0.22 -2.07 2.04
C VAL A 197 1.61 -2.58 1.71
N CYS A 198 1.79 -2.99 0.47
CA CYS A 198 3.02 -3.52 -0.08
C CYS A 198 3.90 -2.41 -0.60
N SER A 199 5.19 -2.46 -0.28
CA SER A 199 6.23 -1.64 -0.88
C SER A 199 6.92 -2.46 -1.98
N VAL A 200 6.93 -1.94 -3.21
CA VAL A 200 7.45 -2.63 -4.38
C VAL A 200 8.49 -1.76 -5.07
N LYS A 201 9.69 -2.28 -5.32
CA LYS A 201 10.77 -1.57 -6.03
C LYS A 201 11.27 -2.41 -7.20
N GLY A 202 11.26 -1.84 -8.39
CA GLY A 202 11.65 -2.56 -9.61
C GLY A 202 10.84 -3.86 -9.84
N GLY A 203 9.58 -3.89 -9.39
CA GLY A 203 8.72 -5.08 -9.46
C GLY A 203 8.95 -6.12 -8.35
N VAL A 204 9.87 -5.86 -7.42
CA VAL A 204 10.20 -6.78 -6.32
C VAL A 204 9.69 -6.21 -4.99
N ALA A 205 9.14 -7.08 -4.14
CA ALA A 205 8.74 -6.73 -2.79
C ALA A 205 9.93 -6.20 -1.96
N SER A 206 9.74 -5.06 -1.31
CA SER A 206 10.74 -4.44 -0.43
C SER A 206 10.24 -4.28 1.01
N GLY A 207 9.01 -4.69 1.28
CA GLY A 207 8.40 -4.70 2.61
C GLY A 207 6.88 -4.68 2.54
N ILE A 208 6.25 -5.00 3.66
CA ILE A 208 4.80 -5.00 3.82
C ILE A 208 4.43 -4.39 5.17
N SER A 209 3.32 -3.63 5.18
CA SER A 209 2.59 -3.30 6.40
C SER A 209 1.23 -4.00 6.33
N THR A 210 0.76 -4.53 7.45
CA THR A 210 -0.51 -5.24 7.53
C THR A 210 -1.29 -4.78 8.74
N GLY A 211 -2.60 -4.79 8.65
CA GLY A 211 -3.45 -4.55 9.81
C GLY A 211 -4.81 -5.17 9.63
N SER A 212 -5.62 -5.07 10.66
CA SER A 212 -7.03 -5.46 10.65
C SER A 212 -7.86 -4.37 11.28
N ILE A 213 -9.05 -4.18 10.74
CA ILE A 213 -10.10 -3.38 11.34
C ILE A 213 -11.16 -4.36 11.84
N ASP A 214 -11.34 -4.46 13.15
CA ASP A 214 -12.34 -5.35 13.71
C ASP A 214 -13.74 -4.85 13.35
N ASP A 215 -14.43 -5.61 12.51
CA ASP A 215 -15.68 -5.15 11.93
C ASP A 215 -16.83 -5.07 12.96
N ASP A 216 -16.73 -5.86 14.04
CA ASP A 216 -17.76 -6.04 15.07
C ASP A 216 -17.41 -5.42 16.44
N ALA A 217 -16.38 -4.57 16.53
CA ALA A 217 -16.01 -3.96 17.78
C ALA A 217 -17.14 -3.06 18.34
N PRO A 218 -17.60 -3.25 19.59
CA PRO A 218 -18.61 -2.38 20.19
C PRO A 218 -18.13 -0.92 20.21
N GLY A 219 -18.97 0.01 19.75
CA GLY A 219 -18.62 1.44 19.70
C GLY A 219 -17.72 1.84 18.54
N ARG A 220 -17.59 1.00 17.51
CA ARG A 220 -16.94 1.34 16.25
C ARG A 220 -17.49 2.66 15.70
N LYS A 221 -16.57 3.49 15.19
CA LYS A 221 -16.90 4.76 14.54
C LYS A 221 -17.33 4.51 13.09
N PRO A 222 -18.23 5.34 12.53
CA PRO A 222 -18.69 5.19 11.13
C PRO A 222 -17.57 5.22 10.08
N VAL A 223 -16.45 5.88 10.41
CA VAL A 223 -15.20 5.84 9.65
C VAL A 223 -14.09 5.43 10.61
N VAL A 224 -13.26 4.48 10.19
CA VAL A 224 -12.07 4.05 10.92
C VAL A 224 -10.87 4.27 10.03
N VAL A 225 -10.07 5.29 10.35
CA VAL A 225 -8.82 5.56 9.64
C VAL A 225 -7.78 4.52 10.05
N ASP A 226 -7.08 3.96 9.09
CA ASP A 226 -6.03 3.00 9.39
C ASP A 226 -4.81 3.69 10.03
N SER A 227 -4.54 3.36 11.29
CA SER A 227 -3.42 3.93 12.05
C SER A 227 -2.08 3.31 11.69
N ASN A 228 -2.02 2.12 11.10
CA ASN A 228 -0.73 1.52 10.68
C ASN A 228 -0.35 1.87 9.23
N GLY A 229 -1.21 2.60 8.51
CA GLY A 229 -1.00 3.09 7.15
C GLY A 229 -0.07 4.28 7.05
N GLU A 230 0.63 4.64 8.13
CA GLU A 230 1.54 5.79 8.22
C GLU A 230 2.58 5.86 7.11
N GLN A 231 3.02 4.71 6.60
CA GLN A 231 3.97 4.67 5.47
C GLN A 231 3.42 5.33 4.20
N LEU A 232 2.10 5.47 4.05
CA LEU A 232 1.47 6.15 2.93
C LEU A 232 1.49 7.68 3.07
N TYR A 233 1.62 8.22 4.29
CA TYR A 233 1.54 9.67 4.53
C TYR A 233 2.68 10.23 5.40
N ARG A 234 3.75 9.48 5.65
CA ARG A 234 4.93 9.96 6.40
C ARG A 234 6.26 9.47 5.79
N GLN A 235 7.19 10.39 5.50
CA GLN A 235 8.51 10.09 4.93
C GLN A 235 9.62 9.80 5.96
N SER A 236 9.52 8.70 6.71
CA SER A 236 10.47 8.32 7.79
C SER A 236 10.25 9.00 9.15
N SER A 237 10.44 8.22 10.21
CA SER A 237 10.60 8.72 11.59
C SER A 237 12.03 9.14 11.92
N VAL A 238 13.02 8.70 11.11
CA VAL A 238 14.45 8.90 11.39
C VAL A 238 14.96 10.24 10.86
N GLY A 239 14.41 10.73 9.75
CA GLY A 239 14.79 11.98 9.08
C GLY A 239 13.90 13.18 9.46
N LYS A 240 13.60 13.37 10.76
CA LYS A 240 12.71 14.45 11.25
C LYS A 240 13.12 15.80 10.63
N GLY A 241 12.32 16.35 9.71
CA GLY A 241 12.61 17.67 9.11
C GLY A 241 13.07 17.70 7.65
N ASN A 242 13.35 16.56 7.01
CA ASN A 242 13.93 16.54 5.67
C ASN A 242 13.06 15.77 4.66
N TRP A 243 11.78 16.15 4.58
CA TRP A 243 10.88 15.54 3.61
C TRP A 243 11.30 15.94 2.20
N LYS A 244 11.38 14.95 1.31
CA LYS A 244 11.55 15.14 -0.13
C LYS A 244 10.22 15.57 -0.73
N LEU A 245 10.16 16.81 -1.18
CA LEU A 245 8.94 17.40 -1.76
C LEU A 245 9.07 17.51 -3.30
N PRO A 246 7.96 17.44 -4.05
CA PRO A 246 6.59 17.22 -3.56
C PRO A 246 6.37 15.76 -3.14
N PHE A 247 5.61 15.55 -2.06
CA PHE A 247 5.37 14.23 -1.46
C PHE A 247 4.03 13.65 -1.92
N ARG A 248 4.06 12.49 -2.58
CA ARG A 248 2.87 11.69 -2.86
C ARG A 248 2.41 11.00 -1.57
N TRP A 249 1.23 11.36 -1.10
CA TRP A 249 0.62 10.77 0.09
C TRP A 249 -0.62 9.93 -0.25
N GLY A 250 -0.97 8.99 0.63
CA GLY A 250 -2.18 8.20 0.60
C GLY A 250 -2.76 7.96 1.99
N VAL A 251 -4.06 7.73 2.08
CA VAL A 251 -4.79 7.33 3.29
C VAL A 251 -5.81 6.28 2.91
N ILE A 252 -5.91 5.24 3.73
CA ILE A 252 -6.93 4.21 3.63
C ILE A 252 -7.63 4.03 4.98
N GLY A 253 -8.80 3.43 4.95
CA GLY A 253 -9.51 3.03 6.16
C GLY A 253 -10.85 2.39 5.83
N ALA A 254 -11.55 1.92 6.86
CA ALA A 254 -12.87 1.34 6.70
C ALA A 254 -13.98 2.38 6.86
N VAL A 255 -15.12 2.09 6.27
CA VAL A 255 -16.28 2.96 6.25
C VAL A 255 -17.56 2.13 6.34
N GLU A 256 -18.46 2.52 7.24
CA GLU A 256 -19.79 1.94 7.34
C GLU A 256 -20.64 2.30 6.12
N THR A 257 -21.64 1.47 5.83
CA THR A 257 -22.59 1.71 4.73
C THR A 257 -23.45 2.96 4.93
N SER A 258 -23.52 3.50 6.15
CA SER A 258 -24.21 4.74 6.50
C SER A 258 -23.50 6.00 5.99
N VAL A 259 -22.20 5.91 5.69
CA VAL A 259 -21.38 7.02 5.21
C VAL A 259 -21.42 7.06 3.68
N ALA A 260 -21.85 8.20 3.15
CA ALA A 260 -21.98 8.40 1.70
C ALA A 260 -20.78 9.13 1.09
N ARG A 261 -20.00 9.85 1.91
CA ARG A 261 -18.83 10.62 1.43
C ARG A 261 -17.77 10.72 2.51
N VAL A 262 -16.52 10.57 2.10
CA VAL A 262 -15.35 10.84 2.94
C VAL A 262 -14.49 11.89 2.25
N THR A 263 -14.01 12.88 3.01
CA THR A 263 -13.04 13.86 2.52
C THR A 263 -11.77 13.82 3.37
N VAL A 264 -10.63 14.00 2.72
CA VAL A 264 -9.32 14.01 3.37
C VAL A 264 -8.58 15.27 2.97
N SER A 265 -8.17 16.07 3.96
CA SER A 265 -7.25 17.20 3.77
C SER A 265 -5.90 16.89 4.40
N TYR A 266 -4.83 17.39 3.79
CA TYR A 266 -3.49 17.16 4.31
C TYR A 266 -2.58 18.36 4.05
N GLY A 267 -1.98 18.90 5.12
CA GLY A 267 -1.38 20.23 5.08
C GLY A 267 -2.40 21.30 4.77
N ASP A 268 -1.98 22.32 4.03
CA ASP A 268 -2.83 23.45 3.61
C ASP A 268 -3.58 23.19 2.29
N ASP A 269 -3.49 21.98 1.73
CA ASP A 269 -4.17 21.64 0.49
C ASP A 269 -5.68 21.47 0.70
N ALA A 270 -6.46 21.78 -0.35
CA ALA A 270 -7.90 21.62 -0.33
C ALA A 270 -8.29 20.15 -0.11
N PRO A 271 -9.40 19.86 0.61
CA PRO A 271 -9.84 18.50 0.84
C PRO A 271 -10.09 17.73 -0.47
N VAL A 272 -9.56 16.51 -0.56
CA VAL A 272 -9.83 15.56 -1.63
C VAL A 272 -10.99 14.66 -1.22
N THR A 273 -11.90 14.35 -2.16
CA THR A 273 -12.94 13.34 -1.90
C THR A 273 -12.35 11.95 -2.07
N ALA A 274 -12.45 11.12 -1.04
CA ALA A 274 -11.99 9.74 -1.08
C ALA A 274 -12.89 8.89 -1.98
N THR A 275 -12.29 7.89 -2.63
CA THR A 275 -13.06 6.84 -3.31
C THR A 275 -13.55 5.85 -2.28
N LEU A 276 -14.85 5.53 -2.29
CA LEU A 276 -15.43 4.47 -1.46
C LEU A 276 -15.46 3.17 -2.27
N ASP A 277 -14.88 2.10 -1.71
CA ASP A 277 -14.68 0.82 -2.39
C ASP A 277 -14.99 -0.33 -1.40
N HIS A 278 -16.17 -0.92 -1.52
CA HIS A 278 -16.59 -2.11 -0.75
C HIS A 278 -16.45 -2.01 0.78
N GLY A 279 -16.73 -0.85 1.38
CA GLY A 279 -16.60 -0.62 2.83
C GLY A 279 -15.22 -0.15 3.26
N TRP A 280 -14.39 0.19 2.29
CA TRP A 280 -13.16 0.92 2.48
C TRP A 280 -13.24 2.29 1.82
N PHE A 281 -12.40 3.21 2.29
CA PHE A 281 -12.12 4.44 1.57
C PHE A 281 -10.63 4.51 1.25
N ALA A 282 -10.31 5.15 0.13
CA ALA A 282 -8.94 5.50 -0.24
C ALA A 282 -8.88 6.93 -0.76
N ALA A 283 -7.92 7.71 -0.28
CA ALA A 283 -7.61 9.05 -0.76
C ALA A 283 -6.12 9.18 -0.98
N ALA A 284 -5.72 10.02 -1.93
CA ALA A 284 -4.32 10.34 -2.18
C ALA A 284 -4.19 11.73 -2.77
N GLY A 285 -3.01 12.31 -2.61
CA GLY A 285 -2.72 13.66 -3.07
C GLY A 285 -1.22 13.92 -3.18
N MET A 286 -0.86 15.15 -3.49
CA MET A 286 0.51 15.64 -3.40
C MET A 286 0.56 16.66 -2.29
N LEU A 287 1.62 16.62 -1.47
CA LEU A 287 1.90 17.61 -0.45
C LEU A 287 3.16 18.36 -0.86
N ASN A 288 3.10 19.69 -0.89
CA ASN A 288 4.22 20.54 -1.31
C ASN A 288 4.99 21.18 -0.15
N GLN A 289 4.72 20.70 1.06
CA GLN A 289 5.29 21.21 2.30
C GLN A 289 5.52 20.07 3.28
N GLN A 290 6.35 20.30 4.29
CA GLN A 290 6.42 19.37 5.41
C GLN A 290 5.32 19.72 6.42
N VAL A 291 4.69 18.70 6.97
CA VAL A 291 3.65 18.84 8.00
C VAL A 291 4.01 18.05 9.25
N THR A 292 3.45 18.45 10.39
CA THR A 292 3.59 17.77 11.68
C THR A 292 2.31 17.06 12.11
N LEU A 293 1.22 17.28 11.39
CA LEU A 293 -0.08 16.66 11.63
C LEU A 293 -0.32 15.54 10.64
N ALA A 294 -1.10 14.54 11.03
CA ALA A 294 -1.61 13.49 10.17
C ALA A 294 -2.76 14.03 9.28
N PRO A 295 -3.13 13.31 8.20
CA PRO A 295 -4.28 13.69 7.37
C PRO A 295 -5.57 13.85 8.16
N HIS A 296 -6.30 14.93 7.88
CA HIS A 296 -7.58 15.21 8.50
C HIS A 296 -8.69 14.53 7.69
N VAL A 297 -9.42 13.61 8.33
CA VAL A 297 -10.46 12.81 7.68
C VAL A 297 -11.83 13.19 8.23
N LYS A 298 -12.77 13.47 7.32
CA LYS A 298 -14.18 13.70 7.66
C LYS A 298 -15.09 12.75 6.90
N GLY A 299 -16.07 12.20 7.60
CA GLY A 299 -17.12 11.34 7.03
C GLY A 299 -18.49 12.00 7.09
N TYR A 300 -19.27 11.83 6.03
CA TYR A 300 -20.60 12.42 5.89
C TYR A 300 -21.63 11.36 5.51
N ASP A 301 -22.83 11.45 6.06
CA ASP A 301 -23.96 10.62 5.65
C ASP A 301 -24.57 11.06 4.30
N ALA A 302 -25.59 10.34 3.84
CA ALA A 302 -26.28 10.63 2.58
C ALA A 302 -27.00 12.00 2.54
N LEU A 303 -27.25 12.61 3.70
CA LEU A 303 -27.85 13.95 3.82
C LEU A 303 -26.77 15.04 3.89
N GLY A 304 -25.49 14.66 3.85
CA GLY A 304 -24.36 15.57 3.96
C GLY A 304 -24.06 16.00 5.39
N LYS A 305 -24.67 15.38 6.41
CA LYS A 305 -24.35 15.64 7.82
C LYS A 305 -23.01 14.99 8.17
N LEU A 306 -22.18 15.73 8.90
CA LEU A 306 -20.92 15.21 9.44
C LEU A 306 -21.21 14.11 10.48
N VAL A 307 -20.66 12.92 10.27
CA VAL A 307 -20.82 11.75 11.15
C VAL A 307 -19.47 11.24 11.70
N TYR A 308 -18.36 11.72 11.16
CA TYR A 308 -17.02 11.44 11.65
C TYR A 308 -16.10 12.63 11.38
N ASP A 309 -15.25 12.94 12.36
CA ASP A 309 -14.14 13.89 12.24
C ASP A 309 -12.93 13.34 12.99
N SER A 310 -11.79 13.17 12.31
CA SER A 310 -10.58 12.62 12.93
C SER A 310 -9.96 13.55 13.99
N ASP A 311 -10.31 14.84 14.00
CA ASP A 311 -9.95 15.79 15.06
C ASP A 311 -10.81 15.64 16.32
N GLU A 312 -11.88 14.85 16.26
CA GLU A 312 -12.69 14.47 17.43
C GLU A 312 -12.41 13.02 17.87
N ASP A 313 -11.73 12.25 17.03
CA ASP A 313 -11.32 10.88 17.33
C ASP A 313 -10.08 10.85 18.23
N THR A 314 -10.23 10.32 19.43
CA THR A 314 -9.14 10.18 20.42
C THR A 314 -8.25 8.98 20.15
N THR A 315 -8.70 8.04 19.32
CA THR A 315 -7.93 6.85 18.92
C THR A 315 -7.05 7.13 17.70
N TYR A 316 -7.34 8.20 16.96
CA TYR A 316 -6.55 8.62 15.81
C TYR A 316 -5.33 9.45 16.23
N ARG A 317 -4.15 9.02 15.80
CA ARG A 317 -2.91 9.72 16.13
C ARG A 317 -2.72 10.93 15.21
N ARG A 318 -2.96 12.11 15.76
CA ARG A 318 -2.94 13.38 15.00
C ARG A 318 -1.55 13.93 14.72
N THR A 319 -0.55 13.53 15.48
CA THR A 319 0.81 14.06 15.35
C THR A 319 1.76 13.05 14.70
N LEU A 320 2.62 13.57 13.84
CA LEU A 320 3.73 12.84 13.20
C LEU A 320 4.98 13.09 14.05
N SER A 321 5.20 12.23 15.05
CA SER A 321 6.37 12.27 15.94
C SER A 321 7.66 11.78 15.29
#